data_AF-A0A933A5X1-F1
#
_entry.id   AF-A0A933A5X1-F1
#
_cell.length_a   1.000
_cell.length_b   1.000
_cell.length_c   1.000
_cell.angle_alpha   90.00
_cell.angle_beta   90.00
_cell.angle_gamma   90.00
#
_symmetry.space_group_name_H-M   'P 1'
#
loop_
_entity.id
_entity.type
_entity.pdbx_description
1 polymer ?
#
loop_
_entity_poly.entity_id
_entity_poly.type
_entity_poly.pdbx_seq_one_letter_code
_entity_poly.pdbx_strand_id
1 'polypeptide(L)' 'MSQRSGTSAGVIWFIGWLFTIGFTQLVWWKIIVGIVIWPYFLGQALR' A
#
# COMPACT_ATOMS: atom_id res chain seq x y z
N MET A 1 14.93 -12.38 14.37
CA MET A 1 15.10 -10.93 14.13
C MET A 1 13.76 -10.34 13.69
N SER A 2 12.91 -9.91 14.64
CA SER A 2 11.68 -9.19 14.31
C SER A 2 12.03 -7.73 14.00
N GLN A 3 11.95 -7.36 12.73
CA GLN A 3 12.31 -6.01 12.28
C GLN A 3 11.26 -5.01 12.73
N ARG A 4 11.66 -4.19 13.71
CA ARG A 4 10.94 -3.01 14.20
C ARG A 4 11.04 -1.86 13.19
N SER A 5 10.29 -1.96 12.10
CA SER A 5 10.18 -0.90 11.08
C SER A 5 8.73 -0.46 10.91
N GLY A 6 8.01 -0.26 12.01
CA GLY A 6 6.54 -0.05 12.03
C GLY A 6 6.02 1.25 11.42
N THR A 7 6.87 2.13 10.89
CA THR A 7 6.45 3.42 10.31
C THR A 7 7.15 3.72 8.99
N SER A 8 8.46 3.49 8.90
CA SER A 8 9.23 3.73 7.68
C SER A 8 8.89 2.75 6.54
N ALA A 9 8.65 1.47 6.84
CA ALA A 9 8.26 0.48 5.84
C ALA A 9 6.85 0.75 5.27
N GLY A 10 5.91 1.18 6.12
CA GLY A 10 4.56 1.56 5.70
C GLY A 10 4.53 2.79 4.81
N VAL A 11 5.37 3.81 5.10
CA VAL A 11 5.46 5.03 4.29
C VAL A 11 6.11 4.77 2.93
N ILE A 12 7.19 3.97 2.88
CA ILE A 12 7.83 3.60 1.60
C ILE A 12 6.88 2.78 0.73
N TRP A 13 6.10 1.88 1.35
CA TRP A 13 5.05 1.14 0.66
C TRP A 13 3.92 2.06 0.17
N PHE A 14 3.49 3.02 0.99
CA PHE A 14 2.47 4.01 0.63
C PHE A 14 2.89 4.84 -0.59
N ILE A 15 4.14 5.29 -0.62
CA ILE A 15 4.71 6.07 -1.74
C ILE A 15 4.77 5.23 -3.02
N GLY A 16 5.23 3.98 -2.96
CA GLY A 16 5.26 3.07 -4.12
C GLY A 16 3.85 2.77 -4.67
N TRP A 17 2.85 2.71 -3.79
CA TRP A 17 1.46 2.53 -4.17
C TRP A 17 0.90 3.77 -4.89
N LEU A 18 1.08 4.97 -4.35
CA LEU A 18 0.68 6.23 -4.99
C LEU A 18 1.33 6.42 -6.37
N PHE A 19 2.61 6.08 -6.48
CA PHE A 19 3.32 6.10 -7.76
C PHE A 19 2.65 5.20 -8.79
N THR A 20 2.21 4.01 -8.41
CA THR A 20 1.54 3.06 -9.31
C THR A 20 0.17 3.57 -9.77
N ILE A 21 -0.63 4.17 -8.88
CA ILE A 21 -1.94 4.76 -9.25
C ILE A 21 -1.74 5.88 -10.28
N GLY A 22 -0.80 6.80 -10.01
CA GLY A 22 -0.52 7.94 -10.88
C GLY A 22 0.10 7.54 -12.21
N PHE A 23 1.05 6.60 -12.20
CA PHE A 23 1.75 6.13 -13.40
C PHE A 23 0.80 5.40 -14.37
N THR A 24 -0.10 4.57 -13.86
CA THR A 24 -0.92 3.70 -14.72
C THR A 24 -2.32 4.27 -15.02
N GLN A 25 -2.62 5.52 -14.59
CA GLN A 25 -3.95 6.18 -14.76
C GLN A 25 -5.10 5.17 -14.60
N LEU A 26 -5.10 4.48 -13.46
CA LEU A 26 -5.87 3.25 -13.25
C LEU A 26 -7.36 3.47 -13.54
N VAL A 27 -7.78 2.93 -14.69
CA VAL A 27 -9.18 2.76 -15.13
C VAL A 27 -10.04 2.41 -13.91
N TRP A 28 -10.99 3.28 -13.58
CA TRP A 28 -11.89 3.34 -12.41
C TRP A 28 -11.92 2.11 -11.46
N TRP A 29 -12.09 0.91 -11.99
CA TRP A 29 -12.08 -0.37 -11.26
C TRP A 29 -10.77 -0.69 -10.52
N LYS A 30 -9.61 -0.33 -11.07
CA LYS A 30 -8.31 -0.67 -10.48
C LYS A 30 -8.00 0.20 -9.24
N ILE A 31 -8.58 1.40 -9.13
CA ILE A 31 -8.46 2.25 -7.93
C ILE A 31 -9.16 1.59 -6.73
N ILE A 32 -10.35 1.02 -6.95
CA ILE A 32 -11.16 0.35 -5.91
C ILE A 32 -10.40 -0.85 -5.35
N VAL A 33 -9.89 -1.72 -6.23
CA VAL A 33 -9.09 -2.88 -5.82
C VAL A 33 -7.88 -2.44 -5.00
N GLY A 34 -7.29 -1.31 -5.36
CA GLY A 34 -6.21 -0.70 -4.61
C GLY A 34 -6.52 -0.29 -3.19
N ILE A 35 -7.59 0.48 -3.02
CA ILE A 35 -8.05 0.95 -1.72
C ILE A 35 -8.51 -0.22 -0.85
N VAL A 36 -9.05 -1.30 -1.43
CA VAL A 36 -9.47 -2.50 -0.69
C VAL A 36 -8.29 -3.39 -0.30
N ILE A 37 -7.28 -3.52 -1.17
CA ILE A 37 -6.05 -4.27 -0.89
C ILE A 37 -5.22 -3.57 0.19
N TRP A 38 -5.19 -2.25 0.20
CA TRP A 38 -4.44 -1.46 1.16
C TRP A 38 -4.65 -1.85 2.64
N PRO A 39 -5.88 -1.84 3.20
CA PRO A 39 -6.13 -2.18 4.60
C PRO A 39 -5.78 -3.64 4.91
N TYR A 40 -5.88 -4.54 3.93
CA TYR A 40 -5.48 -5.93 4.10
C TYR A 40 -3.97 -6.05 4.35
N PHE A 41 -3.17 -5.30 3.60
CA PHE A 41 -1.72 -5.23 3.78
C PHE A 41 -1.33 -4.48 5.06
N LEU A 42 -2.05 -3.42 5.45
CA LEU A 42 -1.86 -2.77 6.75
C LEU A 42 -2.15 -3.73 7.90
N GLY A 43 -3.24 -4.51 7.85
CA GLY A 43 -3.59 -5.50 8.86
C GLY A 43 -2.59 -6.65 8.95
N GLN A 44 -2.06 -7.12 7.82
CA GLN A 44 -0.96 -8.09 7.78
C GLN A 44 0.35 -7.53 8.34
N ALA A 45 0.68 -6.26 8.04
CA ALA A 45 1.90 -5.62 8.52
C ALA A 45 1.84 -5.22 10.01
N LEU A 46 0.62 -5.05 10.56
CA LEU A 46 0.39 -4.79 11.99
C LEU A 46 0.38 -6.07 12.85
N ARG A 47 0.32 -7.26 12.23
CA ARG A 47 0.27 -8.57 12.90
C ARG A 47 1.68 -9.13 13.13
#